data_AF-A0A7S0LWA5-F1
#
_entry.id   AF-A0A7S0LWA5-F1
#
_cell.length_a   1.000
_cell.length_b   1.000
_cell.length_c   1.000
_cell.angle_alpha   90.00
_cell.angle_beta   90.00
_cell.angle_gamma   90.00
#
_symmetry.space_group_name_H-M   'P 1'
#
loop_
_entity.id
_entity.type
_entity.pdbx_description
1 polymer ?
#
loop_
_entity_poly.entity_id
_entity_poly.type
_entity_poly.pdbx_seq_one_letter_code
_entity_poly.pdbx_strand_id
1 'polypeptide(L)'
;DRLAAAYVSAVPPADPLAAAPAPRQGPVAPTSPPEDRAQLQSMGPWTVQDSIDVVAAALAYNRLDVEEGYGAFDADEDDRISLGDLTLANETLSLDLVPGAIRDLFELLGGAQA
;
A
#
# COMPACT_ATOMS: atom_id res chain seq x y z
N ASP A 1 -12.81 -48.43 -35.01
CA ASP A 1 -11.91 -47.31 -35.31
C ASP A 1 -12.75 -46.10 -35.67
N ARG A 2 -12.39 -44.91 -35.17
CA ARG A 2 -13.16 -43.65 -35.00
C ARG A 2 -13.91 -43.44 -33.67
N LEU A 3 -13.35 -42.51 -32.89
CA LEU A 3 -13.96 -41.32 -32.23
C LEU A 3 -15.17 -41.55 -31.30
N ALA A 4 -15.41 -40.83 -30.21
CA ALA A 4 -14.74 -39.85 -29.35
C ALA A 4 -15.81 -39.48 -28.29
N ALA A 5 -15.37 -38.83 -27.20
CA ALA A 5 -16.12 -37.89 -26.34
C ALA A 5 -16.79 -38.38 -25.03
N ALA A 6 -16.68 -37.44 -24.07
CA ALA A 6 -17.57 -37.09 -22.96
C ALA A 6 -17.25 -37.60 -21.53
N TYR A 7 -16.47 -36.78 -20.81
CA TYR A 7 -16.80 -36.08 -19.54
C TYR A 7 -17.90 -36.70 -18.62
N VAL A 8 -17.56 -36.98 -17.34
CA VAL A 8 -18.22 -36.40 -16.13
C VAL A 8 -17.60 -36.96 -14.82
N SER A 9 -17.09 -36.01 -14.02
CA SER A 9 -17.09 -35.84 -12.56
C SER A 9 -17.38 -37.03 -11.61
N ALA A 10 -16.47 -37.25 -10.65
CA ALA A 10 -16.83 -37.51 -9.25
C ALA A 10 -15.61 -37.30 -8.31
N VAL A 11 -15.72 -36.36 -7.38
CA VAL A 11 -14.81 -36.18 -6.23
C VAL A 11 -15.40 -36.90 -5.01
N PRO A 12 -14.59 -37.62 -4.21
CA PRO A 12 -14.90 -37.86 -2.81
C PRO A 12 -13.82 -37.28 -1.84
N PRO A 13 -14.14 -37.14 -0.54
CA PRO A 13 -13.76 -35.99 0.28
C PRO A 13 -12.42 -36.14 1.03
N ALA A 14 -11.82 -34.99 1.38
CA ALA A 14 -10.63 -34.91 2.22
C ALA A 14 -10.99 -34.88 3.73
N ASP A 15 -10.26 -35.70 4.50
CA ASP A 15 -10.30 -35.84 5.95
C ASP A 15 -9.96 -34.52 6.70
N PRO A 16 -10.65 -34.16 7.79
CA PRO A 16 -10.26 -33.04 8.64
C PRO A 16 -9.72 -33.56 9.98
N LEU A 17 -8.43 -33.41 10.26
CA LEU A 17 -7.91 -32.96 11.56
C LEU A 17 -6.37 -32.98 11.60
N ALA A 18 -5.81 -32.02 12.34
CA ALA A 18 -4.42 -31.88 12.77
C ALA A 18 -3.49 -30.98 11.93
N ALA A 19 -3.97 -29.79 11.54
CA ALA A 19 -3.10 -28.62 11.54
C ALA A 19 -3.08 -28.03 12.96
N ALA A 20 -1.92 -28.04 13.61
CA ALA A 20 -1.68 -27.23 14.80
C ALA A 20 -1.98 -25.75 14.46
N PRO A 21 -2.63 -24.96 15.35
CA PRO A 21 -2.78 -23.55 15.09
C PRO A 21 -1.41 -22.88 15.22
N ALA A 22 -0.82 -22.51 14.09
CA ALA A 22 0.07 -21.36 14.06
C ALA A 22 -0.68 -20.18 14.72
N PRO A 23 -0.03 -19.33 15.53
CA PRO A 23 -0.68 -18.13 16.00
C PRO A 23 -1.16 -17.35 14.78
N ARG A 24 -2.48 -17.34 14.55
CA ARG A 24 -3.10 -16.46 13.57
C ARG A 24 -2.99 -15.05 14.14
N GLN A 25 -1.84 -14.43 13.95
CA GLN A 25 -1.79 -13.00 13.82
C GLN A 25 -2.54 -12.74 12.50
N GLY A 26 -3.86 -12.55 12.59
CA GLY A 26 -4.62 -12.06 11.44
C GLY A 26 -4.03 -10.73 10.97
N PRO A 27 -4.45 -10.20 9.81
CA PRO A 27 -4.19 -8.80 9.53
C PRO A 27 -4.78 -8.02 10.70
N VAL A 28 -3.92 -7.44 11.54
CA VAL A 28 -4.34 -6.36 12.41
C VAL A 28 -4.78 -5.27 11.44
N ALA A 29 -6.10 -5.12 11.28
CA ALA A 29 -6.65 -3.94 10.65
C ALA A 29 -6.03 -2.72 11.35
N PRO A 30 -5.84 -1.57 10.68
CA PRO A 30 -5.61 -0.34 11.40
C PRO A 30 -6.92 0.01 12.14
N THR A 31 -7.16 -0.67 13.26
CA THR A 31 -7.99 -0.19 14.34
C THR A 31 -7.11 0.56 15.33
N SER A 32 -6.18 1.38 14.82
CA SER A 32 -5.91 2.62 15.55
C SER A 32 -7.24 3.39 15.53
N PRO A 33 -7.79 3.78 16.70
CA PRO A 33 -8.99 4.58 16.71
C PRO A 33 -8.80 5.82 15.81
N PRO A 34 -9.88 6.40 15.24
CA PRO A 34 -9.77 7.67 14.50
C PRO A 34 -9.07 8.78 15.32
N GLU A 35 -8.98 8.60 16.64
CA GLU A 35 -8.26 9.43 17.60
C GLU A 35 -6.73 9.43 17.42
N ASP A 36 -6.10 8.35 16.96
CA ASP A 36 -4.64 8.29 16.70
C ASP A 36 -4.26 9.03 15.41
N ARG A 37 -5.11 8.94 14.37
CA ARG A 37 -4.95 9.73 13.13
C ARG A 37 -5.23 11.21 13.37
N ALA A 38 -6.26 11.52 14.16
CA ALA A 38 -6.52 12.88 14.62
C ALA A 38 -5.42 13.41 15.55
N GLN A 39 -4.72 12.54 16.28
CA GLN A 39 -3.56 12.93 17.11
C GLN A 39 -2.31 13.21 16.28
N LEU A 40 -2.06 12.48 15.19
CA LEU A 40 -1.04 12.86 14.20
C LEU A 40 -1.36 14.23 13.56
N GLN A 41 -2.64 14.51 13.30
CA GLN A 41 -3.11 15.83 12.83
C GLN A 41 -3.04 16.93 13.92
N SER A 42 -2.81 16.55 15.19
CA SER A 42 -2.64 17.43 16.35
C SER A 42 -1.16 17.61 16.75
N MET A 43 -0.22 16.93 16.11
CA MET A 43 1.22 16.97 16.39
C MET A 43 1.89 18.14 15.67
N GLY A 44 1.66 19.37 16.13
CA GLY A 44 2.38 20.54 15.62
C GLY A 44 2.25 20.75 14.10
N PRO A 45 3.07 21.63 13.49
CA PRO A 45 3.08 21.76 12.04
C PRO A 45 3.62 20.47 11.42
N TRP A 46 2.82 19.84 10.56
CA TRP A 46 3.23 18.70 9.72
C TRP A 46 4.53 19.07 9.01
N THR A 47 5.59 18.28 9.22
CA THR A 47 6.88 18.50 8.60
C THR A 47 7.06 17.62 7.38
N VAL A 48 8.02 17.97 6.53
CA VAL A 48 8.43 17.10 5.42
C VAL A 48 8.95 15.75 5.94
N GLN A 49 9.57 15.72 7.13
CA GLN A 49 10.05 14.47 7.72
C GLN A 49 8.88 13.53 8.08
N ASP A 50 7.77 14.08 8.56
CA ASP A 50 6.56 13.29 8.83
C ASP A 50 6.02 12.64 7.54
N SER A 51 6.06 13.37 6.42
CA SER A 51 5.71 12.82 5.09
C SER A 51 6.64 11.68 4.66
N ILE A 52 7.95 11.83 4.88
CA ILE A 52 8.95 10.78 4.55
C ILE A 52 8.71 9.53 5.40
N ASP A 53 8.47 9.71 6.70
CA ASP A 53 8.25 8.60 7.64
C ASP A 53 6.97 7.84 7.29
N VAL A 54 5.90 8.55 6.91
CA VAL A 54 4.65 7.95 6.41
C VAL A 54 4.87 7.15 5.13
N VAL A 55 5.61 7.69 4.15
CA VAL A 55 5.94 6.98 2.91
C VAL A 55 6.72 5.70 3.20
N ALA A 56 7.75 5.78 4.03
CA ALA A 56 8.55 4.62 4.42
C ALA A 56 7.70 3.55 5.15
N ALA A 57 6.83 3.98 6.07
CA ALA A 57 5.92 3.10 6.78
C ALA A 57 4.94 2.40 5.84
N ALA A 58 4.40 3.11 4.84
CA ALA A 58 3.48 2.55 3.88
C ALA A 58 4.14 1.54 2.92
N LEU A 59 5.35 1.81 2.46
CA LEU A 59 6.13 0.85 1.66
C LEU A 59 6.39 -0.43 2.47
N ALA A 60 6.82 -0.29 3.73
CA ALA A 60 7.04 -1.42 4.63
C ALA A 60 5.76 -2.22 4.91
N TYR A 61 4.62 -1.53 5.11
CA TYR A 61 3.31 -2.16 5.30
C TYR A 61 2.86 -2.98 4.09
N ASN A 62 3.02 -2.42 2.89
CA ASN A 62 2.70 -3.10 1.65
C ASN A 62 3.75 -4.14 1.23
N ARG A 63 4.88 -4.22 1.95
CA ARG A 63 6.04 -5.08 1.67
C ARG A 63 6.62 -4.86 0.28
N LEU A 64 6.62 -3.60 -0.15
CA LEU A 64 7.20 -3.19 -1.43
C LEU A 64 8.69 -2.96 -1.23
N ASP A 65 9.49 -3.47 -2.17
CA ASP A 65 10.89 -3.07 -2.29
C ASP A 65 11.05 -1.71 -2.97
N VAL A 66 12.28 -1.31 -3.28
CA VAL A 66 12.58 0.02 -3.85
C VAL A 66 12.06 0.15 -5.29
N GLU A 67 12.19 -0.91 -6.12
CA GLU A 67 11.71 -0.88 -7.50
C GLU A 67 10.18 -0.93 -7.54
N GLU A 68 9.57 -1.80 -6.75
CA GLU A 68 8.12 -1.89 -6.62
C GLU A 68 7.51 -0.61 -6.01
N GLY A 69 8.20 -0.02 -5.03
CA GLY A 69 7.83 1.24 -4.43
C GLY A 69 7.91 2.38 -5.44
N TYR A 70 8.97 2.44 -6.24
CA TYR A 70 9.11 3.43 -7.31
C TYR A 70 7.94 3.32 -8.31
N GLY A 71 7.62 2.12 -8.80
CA GLY A 71 6.47 1.90 -9.68
C GLY A 71 5.11 2.22 -9.05
N ALA A 72 4.99 2.16 -7.71
CA ALA A 72 3.77 2.59 -7.01
C ALA A 72 3.63 4.12 -6.91
N PHE A 73 4.72 4.87 -7.11
CA PHE A 73 4.78 6.33 -7.09
C PHE A 73 4.96 6.96 -8.48
N ASP A 74 5.23 6.18 -9.52
CA ASP A 74 5.33 6.59 -10.93
C ASP A 74 4.18 5.92 -11.69
N ALA A 75 2.97 6.48 -11.56
CA ALA A 75 1.74 5.80 -11.98
C ALA A 75 1.48 5.92 -13.49
N ASP A 76 2.04 6.94 -14.15
CA ASP A 76 1.98 7.13 -15.59
C ASP A 76 3.20 6.55 -16.34
N GLU A 77 4.14 5.94 -15.61
CA GLU A 77 5.31 5.21 -16.11
C GLU A 77 6.21 6.10 -17.00
N ASP A 78 6.40 7.36 -16.60
CA ASP A 78 7.20 8.35 -17.36
C ASP A 78 8.65 8.52 -16.85
N ASP A 79 9.07 7.64 -15.94
CA ASP A 79 10.35 7.66 -15.22
C ASP A 79 10.51 8.92 -14.33
N ARG A 80 9.40 9.54 -13.91
CA ARG A 80 9.39 10.68 -13.00
C ARG A 80 8.25 10.57 -11.99
N ILE A 81 8.43 11.23 -10.85
CA ILE A 81 7.38 11.37 -9.85
C ILE A 81 6.87 12.80 -9.92
N SER A 82 5.64 12.98 -10.41
CA SER A 82 4.94 14.27 -10.45
C SER A 82 4.07 14.48 -9.20
N LEU A 83 3.53 15.70 -9.05
CA LEU A 83 2.53 15.98 -8.01
C LEU A 83 1.24 15.14 -8.21
N GLY A 84 0.92 14.80 -9.47
CA GLY A 84 -0.18 13.91 -9.81
C GLY A 84 0.04 12.51 -9.25
N ASP A 85 1.24 11.97 -9.43
CA ASP A 85 1.56 10.62 -8.97
C ASP A 85 1.61 10.52 -7.45
N LEU A 86 2.18 11.53 -6.76
CA LEU A 86 2.13 11.57 -5.29
C LEU A 86 0.70 11.61 -4.75
N THR A 87 -0.21 12.28 -5.46
CA THR A 87 -1.64 12.33 -5.09
C THR A 87 -2.29 10.96 -5.28
N LEU A 88 -2.01 10.27 -6.39
CA LEU A 88 -2.52 8.93 -6.67
C LEU A 88 -1.93 7.88 -5.72
N ALA A 89 -0.65 7.99 -5.39
CA ALA A 89 0.05 7.11 -4.44
C ALA A 89 -0.46 7.32 -3.01
N ASN A 90 -0.82 8.55 -2.63
CA ASN A 90 -1.44 8.84 -1.34
C ASN A 90 -2.73 8.03 -1.11
N GLU A 91 -3.55 7.89 -2.14
CA GLU A 91 -4.76 7.05 -2.12
C GLU A 91 -4.41 5.56 -2.18
N THR A 92 -3.59 5.17 -3.14
CA THR A 92 -3.27 3.76 -3.45
C THR A 92 -2.51 3.06 -2.32
N LEU A 93 -1.57 3.77 -1.69
CA LEU A 93 -0.76 3.27 -0.58
C LEU A 93 -1.34 3.63 0.79
N SER A 94 -2.49 4.31 0.82
CA SER A 94 -3.17 4.73 2.05
C SER A 94 -2.29 5.58 2.98
N LEU A 95 -1.55 6.54 2.42
CA LEU A 95 -0.60 7.38 3.16
C LEU A 95 -1.30 8.40 4.07
N ASP A 96 -2.52 8.81 3.73
CA ASP A 96 -3.34 9.78 4.50
C ASP A 96 -2.66 11.16 4.67
N LEU A 97 -1.80 11.53 3.72
CA LEU A 97 -1.16 12.85 3.65
C LEU A 97 -2.19 13.90 3.24
N VAL A 98 -2.13 15.05 3.91
CA VAL A 98 -2.93 16.23 3.55
C VAL A 98 -2.35 16.94 2.33
N PRO A 99 -3.15 17.69 1.55
CA PRO A 99 -2.67 18.32 0.30
C PRO A 99 -1.44 19.22 0.46
N GLY A 100 -1.29 19.91 1.59
CA GLY A 100 -0.09 20.71 1.88
C GLY A 100 1.17 19.84 2.00
N ALA A 101 1.08 18.73 2.73
CA ALA A 101 2.18 17.79 2.92
C ALA A 101 2.63 17.12 1.62
N ILE A 102 1.69 16.82 0.71
CA ILE A 102 1.99 16.29 -0.62
C ILE A 102 2.80 17.30 -1.43
N ARG A 103 2.43 18.59 -1.36
CA ARG A 103 3.17 19.67 -2.03
C ARG A 103 4.56 19.85 -1.42
N ASP A 104 4.67 19.90 -0.10
CA ASP A 104 5.97 20.07 0.57
C ASP A 104 6.92 18.90 0.28
N LEU A 105 6.38 17.67 0.20
CA LEU A 105 7.13 16.48 -0.22
C LEU A 105 7.58 16.60 -1.69
N PHE A 106 6.70 17.05 -2.59
CA PHE A 106 7.05 17.27 -3.99
C PHE A 106 8.15 18.34 -4.17
N GLU A 107 8.07 19.43 -3.41
CA GLU A 107 9.09 20.48 -3.41
C GLU A 107 10.44 19.95 -2.92
N LEU A 108 10.46 19.09 -1.89
CA LEU A 108 11.68 18.42 -1.42
C LEU A 108 12.31 17.54 -2.51
N LEU A 109 11.49 16.80 -3.27
CA LEU A 109 11.95 15.94 -4.37
C LEU A 109 12.51 16.75 -5.57
N GLY A 110 12.45 18.09 -5.52
CA GLY A 110 12.98 18.98 -6.54
C GLY A 110 11.92 19.45 -7.55
N GLY A 111 10.64 19.13 -7.33
CA GLY A 111 9.53 19.44 -8.22
C GLY A 111 9.21 20.94 -8.41
N ALA A 112 9.85 21.83 -7.63
CA ALA A 112 9.67 23.28 -7.72
C ALA A 112 10.82 24.05 -8.37
N GLN A 113 11.76 23.38 -9.06
CA GLN A 113 12.85 24.03 -9.78
C GLN A 113 12.78 23.75 -11.30
N ALA A 114 11.75 24.28 -11.98
CA ALA A 114 11.76 24.52 -13.44
C ALA A 114 10.64 25.48 -13.85
#